data_AF-A0A7C9D7S6-F1
#
_entry.id   AF-A0A7C9D7S6-F1
#
_cell.length_a   1.000
_cell.length_b   1.000
_cell.length_c   1.000
_cell.angle_alpha   90.00
_cell.angle_beta   90.00
_cell.angle_gamma   90.00
#
_symmetry.space_group_name_H-M   'P 1'
#
loop_
_entity.id
_entity.type
_entity.pdbx_description
1 polymer ?
#
loop_
_entity_poly.entity_id
_entity_poly.type
_entity_poly.pdbx_seq_one_letter_code
_entity_poly.pdbx_strand_id
1 'polypeptide(L)'
;LYLDEAHSIGAVGKTGRGVCELLGVDTADVDIMMGTFTKSFGSCGGYIAGSKELIQYLKCTCPAHLYGTAISPPAAQQILSAIQVLLGEDGSSRGAQKLARIRENSNFFRSELRKMGFEVIG
;
A
#
# COMPACT_ATOMS: atom_id res chain seq x y z
N LEU A 1 -15.33 -9.47 -4.94
CA LEU A 1 -14.04 -9.02 -5.50
C LEU A 1 -12.97 -9.06 -4.41
N TYR A 2 -11.86 -9.74 -4.68
CA TYR A 2 -10.65 -9.70 -3.86
C TYR A 2 -9.61 -8.87 -4.61
N LEU A 3 -9.07 -7.83 -3.97
CA LEU A 3 -8.08 -6.94 -4.57
C LEU A 3 -6.78 -6.92 -3.74
N ASP A 4 -5.65 -7.13 -4.40
CA ASP A 4 -4.32 -6.97 -3.81
C ASP A 4 -3.72 -5.61 -4.21
N GLU A 5 -3.51 -4.74 -3.22
CA GLU A 5 -2.92 -3.41 -3.34
C GLU A 5 -1.43 -3.38 -2.95
N ALA A 6 -0.76 -4.54 -2.81
CA ALA A 6 0.60 -4.63 -2.29
C ALA A 6 1.64 -3.80 -3.07
N HIS A 7 1.46 -3.61 -4.37
CA HIS A 7 2.37 -2.84 -5.22
C HIS A 7 1.92 -1.39 -5.46
N SER A 8 0.78 -0.99 -4.93
CA SER A 8 0.14 0.29 -5.22
C SER A 8 -0.09 1.13 -3.97
N ILE A 9 -0.44 0.53 -2.83
CA ILE A 9 -0.57 1.27 -1.58
C ILE A 9 0.78 1.89 -1.17
N GLY A 10 0.75 3.17 -0.78
CA GLY A 10 1.91 3.99 -0.48
C GLY A 10 2.71 4.45 -1.70
N ALA A 11 2.26 4.16 -2.92
CA ALA A 11 2.99 4.49 -4.16
C ALA A 11 2.14 5.24 -5.20
N VAL A 12 0.85 4.92 -5.33
CA VAL A 12 -0.06 5.53 -6.32
C VAL A 12 -1.35 6.06 -5.67
N GLY A 13 -2.07 6.88 -6.43
CA GLY A 13 -3.19 7.68 -5.92
C GLY A 13 -2.73 9.04 -5.40
N LYS A 14 -3.68 9.97 -5.22
CA LYS A 14 -3.38 11.34 -4.79
C LYS A 14 -2.73 11.38 -3.40
N THR A 15 -3.15 10.49 -2.51
CA THR A 15 -2.65 10.40 -1.13
C THR A 15 -1.93 9.07 -0.85
N GLY A 16 -1.61 8.30 -1.91
CA GLY A 16 -0.93 7.02 -1.77
C GLY A 16 -1.85 5.89 -1.31
N ARG A 17 -3.17 5.98 -1.49
CA ARG A 17 -4.13 4.96 -1.03
C ARG A 17 -4.29 3.79 -2.00
N GLY A 18 -3.55 3.76 -3.10
CA GLY A 18 -3.55 2.65 -4.04
C GLY A 18 -4.35 2.91 -5.31
N VAL A 19 -4.61 1.85 -6.07
CA VAL A 19 -5.24 1.95 -7.40
C VAL A 19 -6.71 2.34 -7.31
N CYS A 20 -7.43 1.97 -6.26
CA CYS A 20 -8.80 2.44 -6.07
C CYS A 20 -8.87 3.98 -6.01
N GLU A 21 -7.98 4.62 -5.25
CA GLU A 21 -7.90 6.08 -5.20
C GLU A 21 -7.46 6.68 -6.55
N LEU A 22 -6.50 6.05 -7.22
CA LEU A 22 -6.02 6.51 -8.52
C LEU A 22 -7.12 6.51 -9.59
N LEU A 23 -7.98 5.50 -9.59
CA LEU A 23 -9.02 5.28 -10.59
C LEU A 23 -10.39 5.82 -10.16
N GLY A 24 -10.53 6.35 -8.95
CA GLY A 24 -11.80 6.85 -8.42
C GLY A 24 -12.82 5.74 -8.13
N VAL A 25 -12.34 4.53 -7.82
CA VAL A 25 -13.17 3.39 -7.42
C VAL A 25 -13.44 3.48 -5.92
N ASP A 26 -14.71 3.38 -5.52
CA ASP A 26 -15.06 3.30 -4.11
C ASP A 26 -14.57 1.97 -3.53
N THR A 27 -13.82 2.03 -2.44
CA THR A 27 -13.37 0.84 -1.71
C THR A 27 -14.54 0.02 -1.15
N ALA A 28 -15.73 0.60 -1.01
CA ALA A 28 -16.94 -0.11 -0.62
C ALA A 28 -17.41 -1.13 -1.68
N ASP A 29 -17.01 -0.97 -2.94
CA ASP A 29 -17.30 -1.92 -4.02
C ASP A 29 -16.33 -3.12 -4.03
N VAL A 30 -15.35 -3.15 -3.11
CA VAL A 30 -14.35 -4.21 -2.99
C VAL A 30 -14.59 -5.00 -1.70
N ASP A 31 -15.03 -6.26 -1.83
CA ASP A 31 -15.34 -7.11 -0.66
C ASP A 31 -14.13 -7.35 0.26
N ILE A 32 -12.96 -7.60 -0.33
CA ILE A 32 -11.71 -7.88 0.38
C ILE A 32 -10.57 -7.12 -0.28
N MET A 33 -9.87 -6.30 0.50
CA MET A 33 -8.63 -5.65 0.12
C MET A 33 -7.47 -6.26 0.91
N MET A 34 -6.36 -6.49 0.23
CA MET A 34 -5.14 -7.04 0.82
C MET A 34 -3.96 -6.12 0.51
N GLY A 35 -2.99 -6.09 1.42
CA GLY A 35 -1.71 -5.46 1.15
C GLY A 35 -0.60 -5.99 2.04
N THR A 36 0.61 -5.51 1.77
CA THR A 36 1.82 -5.90 2.53
C THR A 36 2.48 -4.68 3.16
N PHE A 37 3.10 -4.89 4.32
CA PHE A 37 3.94 -3.90 4.98
C PHE A 37 5.41 -3.95 4.55
N THR A 38 5.80 -4.89 3.68
CA THR A 38 7.19 -5.14 3.28
C THR A 38 7.74 -4.21 2.19
N LYS A 39 6.86 -3.44 1.52
CA LYS A 39 7.21 -2.57 0.38
C LYS A 39 7.23 -1.11 0.81
N SER A 40 6.20 -0.35 0.46
CA SER A 40 6.11 1.10 0.71
C SER A 40 6.29 1.48 2.18
N PHE A 41 5.92 0.59 3.10
CA PHE A 41 6.00 0.82 4.55
C PHE A 41 7.31 0.35 5.20
N GLY A 42 8.18 -0.37 4.48
CA GLY A 42 9.51 -0.77 4.95
C GLY A 42 9.52 -1.54 6.27
N SER A 43 8.54 -2.41 6.51
CA SER A 43 8.40 -3.24 7.71
C SER A 43 8.14 -4.71 7.34
N CYS A 44 7.43 -5.48 8.16
CA CYS A 44 7.07 -6.87 7.89
C CYS A 44 5.58 -7.16 8.06
N GLY A 45 5.11 -8.25 7.45
CA GLY A 45 3.72 -8.69 7.52
C GLY A 45 2.82 -8.13 6.41
N GLY A 46 1.52 -8.30 6.60
CA GLY A 46 0.48 -7.83 5.70
C GLY A 46 -0.85 -7.68 6.42
N TYR A 47 -1.86 -7.25 5.69
CA TYR A 47 -3.19 -6.99 6.23
C TYR A 47 -4.28 -7.42 5.25
N ILE A 48 -5.45 -7.68 5.82
CA ILE A 48 -6.72 -7.80 5.09
C ILE A 48 -7.64 -6.71 5.64
N ALA A 49 -8.28 -5.98 4.74
CA ALA A 49 -9.30 -4.99 5.00
C ALA A 49 -10.60 -5.40 4.29
N GLY A 50 -11.74 -5.11 4.90
CA GLY A 50 -13.07 -5.47 4.44
C GLY A 50 -14.10 -5.15 5.52
N SER A 51 -15.31 -5.70 5.41
CA SER A 51 -16.36 -5.45 6.40
C SER A 51 -15.97 -5.94 7.80
N LYS A 52 -16.56 -5.32 8.83
CA LYS A 52 -16.29 -5.69 10.22
C LYS A 52 -16.64 -7.16 10.49
N GLU A 53 -17.74 -7.62 9.91
CA GLU A 53 -18.25 -8.99 10.01
C GLU A 53 -17.25 -9.97 9.39
N LEU A 54 -16.72 -9.65 8.20
CA LEU A 54 -15.70 -10.44 7.53
C LEU A 54 -14.42 -10.52 8.35
N ILE A 55 -13.89 -9.38 8.80
CA ILE A 55 -12.64 -9.35 9.59
C ILE A 55 -12.82 -10.11 10.90
N GLN A 56 -13.97 -10.00 11.57
CA GLN A 56 -14.26 -10.76 12.77
C GLN A 56 -14.32 -12.26 12.50
N TYR A 57 -15.00 -12.66 11.42
CA TYR A 57 -15.04 -14.06 10.99
C TYR A 57 -13.64 -14.62 10.73
N LEU A 58 -12.79 -13.89 9.99
CA LEU A 58 -11.42 -14.31 9.68
C LEU A 58 -10.56 -14.43 10.94
N LYS A 59 -10.70 -13.52 11.91
CA LYS A 59 -9.99 -13.61 13.19
C LYS A 59 -10.35 -14.88 13.98
N CYS A 60 -11.59 -15.35 13.88
CA CYS A 60 -12.06 -16.53 14.61
C CYS A 60 -11.85 -17.86 13.86
N THR A 61 -11.63 -17.82 12.54
CA THR A 61 -11.64 -19.03 11.71
C THR A 61 -10.34 -19.28 10.95
N CYS A 62 -9.51 -18.26 10.72
CA CYS A 62 -8.29 -18.41 9.93
C CYS A 62 -7.15 -19.01 10.76
N PRO A 63 -6.63 -20.21 10.42
CA PRO A 63 -5.53 -20.83 11.16
C PRO A 63 -4.26 -19.98 11.19
N ALA A 64 -3.98 -19.24 10.11
CA ALA A 64 -2.82 -18.36 10.03
C ALA A 64 -2.92 -17.18 11.01
N HIS A 65 -4.13 -16.77 11.39
CA HIS A 65 -4.33 -15.77 12.45
C HIS A 65 -4.35 -16.41 13.84
N LEU A 66 -5.07 -17.52 14.02
CA LEU A 66 -5.25 -18.19 15.31
C LEU A 66 -3.95 -18.76 15.88
N TYR A 67 -3.10 -19.32 15.03
CA TYR A 67 -1.86 -19.98 15.42
C TYR A 67 -0.61 -19.17 15.05
N GLY A 68 -0.78 -18.01 14.41
CA GLY A 68 0.31 -17.11 14.05
C GLY A 68 0.75 -16.26 15.23
N THR A 69 2.04 -15.92 15.28
CA THR A 69 2.54 -14.92 16.24
C THR A 69 2.22 -13.52 15.75
N ALA A 70 1.88 -12.62 16.67
CA ALA A 70 1.66 -11.22 16.36
C ALA A 70 2.95 -10.55 15.86
N ILE A 71 2.79 -9.51 15.04
CA ILE A 71 3.90 -8.65 14.62
C ILE A 71 4.60 -8.04 15.84
N SER A 72 5.93 -7.88 15.76
CA SER A 72 6.69 -7.28 16.86
C SER A 72 6.30 -5.80 17.06
N PRO A 73 6.28 -5.28 18.30
CA PRO A 73 5.94 -3.88 18.55
C PRO A 73 6.77 -2.86 17.77
N PRO A 74 8.11 -3.02 17.60
CA PRO A 74 8.90 -2.10 16.77
C PRO A 74 8.48 -2.11 15.29
N ALA A 75 8.15 -3.27 14.74
CA ALA A 75 7.69 -3.39 13.35
C ALA A 75 6.31 -2.76 13.15
N ALA A 76 5.40 -2.91 14.13
CA ALA A 76 4.11 -2.22 14.13
C ALA A 76 4.28 -0.69 14.19
N GLN A 77 5.18 -0.19 15.06
CA GLN A 77 5.44 1.24 15.16
C GLN A 77 6.02 1.81 13.86
N GLN A 78 6.93 1.10 13.19
CA GLN A 78 7.45 1.50 11.89
C GLN A 78 6.33 1.67 10.85
N ILE A 79 5.36 0.75 10.82
CA ILE A 79 4.20 0.82 9.92
C ILE A 79 3.36 2.06 10.23
N LEU A 80 3.03 2.29 11.50
CA LEU A 80 2.25 3.45 11.93
C LEU A 80 2.95 4.76 11.56
N SER A 81 4.25 4.86 11.84
CA SER A 81 5.06 6.03 11.48
C SER A 81 5.09 6.24 9.96
N ALA A 82 5.25 5.19 9.15
CA ALA A 82 5.23 5.30 7.70
C ALA A 82 3.87 5.79 7.18
N ILE A 83 2.76 5.33 7.76
CA ILE A 83 1.41 5.80 7.44
C ILE A 83 1.25 7.29 7.81
N GLN A 84 1.67 7.70 9.00
CA GLN A 84 1.61 9.10 9.44
C GLN A 84 2.37 10.02 8.49
N VAL A 85 3.58 9.61 8.08
CA VAL A 85 4.39 10.38 7.11
C VAL A 85 3.71 10.46 5.76
N LEU A 86 3.11 9.36 5.28
CA LEU A 86 2.41 9.30 4.00
C LEU A 86 1.20 10.25 3.99
N LEU A 87 0.44 10.27 5.09
CA LEU A 87 -0.74 11.12 5.28
C LEU A 87 -0.41 12.57 5.66
N GLY A 88 0.86 12.89 5.96
CA GLY A 88 1.29 14.20 6.44
C GLY A 88 0.87 14.49 7.90
N GLU A 89 0.46 13.47 8.64
CA GLU A 89 0.09 13.55 10.06
C GLU A 89 1.32 13.75 10.97
N ASP A 90 2.53 13.51 10.45
CA ASP A 90 3.79 13.86 11.11
C ASP A 90 4.11 15.37 11.06
N GLY A 91 3.21 16.18 10.48
CA GLY A 91 3.38 17.63 10.30
C GLY A 91 4.31 18.01 9.16
N SER A 92 4.82 17.03 8.39
CA SER A 92 5.71 17.26 7.26
C SER A 92 4.99 17.11 5.91
N SER A 93 5.60 17.63 4.85
CA SER A 93 5.18 17.34 3.46
C SER A 93 5.94 16.17 2.83
N ARG A 94 6.69 15.41 3.63
CA ARG A 94 7.63 14.38 3.15
C ARG A 94 6.92 13.25 2.41
N GLY A 95 5.74 12.82 2.86
CA GLY A 95 4.93 11.81 2.16
C GLY A 95 4.51 12.28 0.76
N ALA A 96 3.89 13.45 0.67
CA ALA A 96 3.47 14.04 -0.60
C ALA A 96 4.66 14.24 -1.57
N GLN A 97 5.81 14.73 -1.08
CA GLN A 97 7.02 14.88 -1.90
C GLN A 97 7.53 13.53 -2.43
N LYS A 98 7.51 12.47 -1.62
CA LYS A 98 7.91 11.12 -2.04
C LYS A 98 6.97 10.56 -3.13
N LEU A 99 5.66 10.76 -2.99
CA LEU A 99 4.66 10.34 -3.98
C LEU A 99 4.83 11.06 -5.32
N ALA A 100 5.08 12.38 -5.30
CA ALA A 100 5.38 13.13 -6.51
C ALA A 100 6.68 12.62 -7.16
N ARG A 101 7.74 12.45 -6.36
CA ARG A 101 9.06 12.05 -6.85
C ARG A 101 9.08 10.64 -7.44
N ILE A 102 8.40 9.66 -6.84
CA ILE A 102 8.37 8.30 -7.40
C ILE A 102 7.70 8.30 -8.78
N ARG A 103 6.61 9.05 -8.95
CA ARG A 103 5.93 9.21 -10.25
C ARG A 103 6.83 9.88 -11.29
N GLU A 104 7.49 10.97 -10.92
CA GLU A 104 8.43 11.69 -11.80
C GLU A 104 9.60 10.79 -12.21
N ASN A 105 10.23 10.12 -11.25
CA ASN A 105 11.36 9.23 -11.51
C ASN A 105 10.97 8.05 -12.41
N SER A 106 9.82 7.41 -12.16
CA SER A 106 9.32 6.32 -13.00
C SER A 106 9.06 6.77 -14.45
N ASN A 107 8.46 7.95 -14.64
CA ASN A 107 8.20 8.50 -15.97
C ASN A 107 9.49 8.88 -16.69
N PHE A 108 10.41 9.53 -15.98
CA PHE A 108 11.72 9.89 -16.52
C PHE A 108 12.51 8.66 -16.96
N PHE A 109 12.62 7.65 -16.08
CA PHE A 109 13.35 6.43 -16.40
C PHE A 109 12.75 5.71 -17.62
N ARG A 110 11.42 5.61 -17.68
CA ARG A 110 10.71 5.06 -18.83
C ARG A 110 10.95 5.85 -20.12
N SER A 111 10.95 7.19 -20.06
CA SER A 111 11.18 8.01 -21.24
C SER A 111 12.61 7.87 -21.78
N GLU A 112 13.60 7.83 -20.89
CA GLU A 112 14.99 7.70 -21.31
C GLU A 112 15.28 6.31 -21.88
N LEU A 113 14.74 5.23 -21.30
CA LEU A 113 14.86 3.90 -21.88
C LEU A 113 14.29 3.83 -23.30
N ARG A 114 13.13 4.45 -23.53
CA ARG A 114 12.52 4.50 -24.87
C ARG A 114 13.37 5.29 -25.86
N LYS A 115 13.96 6.41 -25.45
CA LYS A 115 14.87 7.21 -26.30
C LYS A 115 16.13 6.43 -26.68
N MET A 116 16.60 5.53 -25.82
CA MET A 116 17.74 4.65 -26.08
C MET A 116 17.40 3.47 -27.00
N GLY A 117 16.14 3.32 -27.43
CA GLY A 117 15.70 2.23 -28.32
C GLY A 117 15.31 0.95 -27.60
N PHE A 118 15.20 0.95 -26.25
CA PHE A 118 14.66 -0.20 -25.52
C PHE A 118 13.14 -0.29 -25.69
N GLU A 119 12.65 -1.52 -25.81
CA GLU A 119 11.22 -1.82 -25.67
C GLU A 119 10.85 -1.78 -24.17
N VAL A 120 9.94 -0.87 -23.80
CA VAL A 120 9.47 -0.72 -22.41
C VAL A 120 8.00 -1.10 -22.33
N ILE A 121 7.75 -2.25 -21.69
CA ILE A 121 6.41 -2.83 -21.48
C ILE A 121 5.74 -2.19 -20.26
N GLY A 122 4.42 -2.03 -20.33
CA GLY A 122 3.56 -1.48 -19.27
C GLY A 122 3.43 0.01 -19.36
#